data_AF-A0A3S9YKX0-F1
#
_entry.id   AF-A0A3S9YKX0-F1
#
_cell.length_a   1.000
_cell.length_b   1.000
_cell.length_c   1.000
_cell.angle_alpha   90.00
_cell.angle_beta   90.00
_cell.angle_gamma   90.00
#
_symmetry.space_group_name_H-M   'P 1'
#
loop_
_entity.id
_entity.type
_entity.pdbx_description
1 polymer ?
#
loop_
_entity_poly.entity_id
_entity_poly.type
_entity_poly.pdbx_seq_one_letter_code
_entity_poly.pdbx_strand_id
1 'polypeptide(L)'
;MSTSPASPVTSVPPAPVIFDLDGTLVDSEPNYYEAGRRLLADHGVPGFSWEHHTRFIGIGTRETLETLRREFGLNAPVEELLASKNRAYLELARAHTPAFARAGLLFKGGQGEFTAQAAYDWLRRGGTAAVEERPGRGGRAGN
;
A
#
# COMPACT_ATOMS: atom_id res chain seq x y z
N MET A 1 56.25 24.39 -20.14
CA MET A 1 55.51 23.50 -19.23
C MET A 1 54.16 23.23 -19.86
N SER A 2 53.92 22.02 -20.37
CA SER A 2 52.68 21.64 -21.06
C SER A 2 51.78 20.89 -20.07
N THR A 3 50.64 21.45 -19.73
CA THR A 3 49.61 20.79 -18.91
C THR A 3 48.72 19.93 -19.81
N SER A 4 48.72 18.60 -19.59
CA SER A 4 47.72 17.72 -20.20
C SER A 4 46.33 18.03 -19.64
N PRO A 5 45.27 18.03 -20.47
CA PRO A 5 43.90 18.14 -19.97
C PRO A 5 43.54 16.86 -19.21
N ALA A 6 42.88 17.01 -18.06
CA ALA A 6 42.33 15.88 -17.31
C ALA A 6 41.21 15.21 -18.14
N SER A 7 41.26 13.89 -18.26
CA SER A 7 40.22 13.11 -18.93
C SER A 7 38.88 13.29 -18.20
N PRO A 8 37.75 13.45 -18.92
CA PRO A 8 36.45 13.57 -18.30
C PRO A 8 36.12 12.28 -17.56
N VAL A 9 35.82 12.40 -16.27
CA VAL A 9 35.26 11.30 -15.48
C VAL A 9 33.81 11.15 -15.92
N THR A 10 33.51 10.16 -16.75
CA THR A 10 32.12 9.80 -17.06
C THR A 10 31.47 9.29 -15.79
N SER A 11 30.61 10.11 -15.16
CA SER A 11 29.78 9.64 -14.06
C SER A 11 28.75 8.67 -14.62
N VAL A 12 28.88 7.39 -14.28
CA VAL A 12 27.81 6.42 -14.55
C VAL A 12 26.61 6.84 -13.69
N PRO A 13 25.42 7.04 -14.28
CA PRO A 13 24.24 7.33 -13.48
C PRO A 13 24.01 6.17 -12.50
N PRO A 14 23.62 6.44 -11.24
CA PRO A 14 23.38 5.39 -10.28
C PRO A 14 22.30 4.43 -10.80
N ALA A 15 22.44 3.14 -10.49
CA ALA A 15 21.43 2.16 -10.83
C ALA A 15 20.08 2.57 -10.21
N PRO A 16 18.96 2.41 -10.94
CA PRO A 16 17.64 2.70 -10.40
C PRO A 16 17.34 1.76 -9.22
N VAL A 17 16.73 2.31 -8.17
CA VAL A 17 16.27 1.57 -6.98
C VAL A 17 14.74 1.61 -6.94
N ILE A 18 14.12 0.46 -6.68
CA ILE A 18 12.67 0.34 -6.48
C ILE A 18 12.45 0.02 -5.00
N PHE A 19 11.66 0.85 -4.34
CA PHE A 19 11.17 0.60 -2.99
C PHE A 19 9.74 0.09 -3.08
N ASP A 20 9.41 -0.89 -2.25
CA ASP A 20 8.01 -1.18 -1.98
C ASP A 20 7.36 0.01 -1.24
N LEU A 21 6.03 0.12 -1.30
CA LEU A 21 5.30 1.20 -0.65
C LEU A 21 4.89 0.82 0.77
N ASP A 22 4.12 -0.27 0.90
CA ASP A 22 3.50 -0.70 2.15
C ASP A 22 4.51 -1.40 3.06
N GLY A 23 4.56 -1.01 4.33
CA GLY A 23 5.53 -1.53 5.29
C GLY A 23 6.98 -1.10 5.04
N THR A 24 7.26 -0.37 3.95
CA THR A 24 8.59 0.20 3.65
C THR A 24 8.58 1.74 3.74
N LEU A 25 7.81 2.40 2.87
CA LEU A 25 7.70 3.86 2.84
C LEU A 25 6.49 4.37 3.65
N VAL A 26 5.47 3.52 3.78
CA VAL A 26 4.24 3.81 4.50
C VAL A 26 4.12 2.82 5.66
N ASP A 27 3.91 3.35 6.86
CA ASP A 27 3.51 2.54 8.01
C ASP A 27 2.02 2.15 7.87
N SER A 28 1.79 1.07 7.12
CA SER A 28 0.46 0.49 6.88
C SER A 28 0.00 -0.46 7.99
N GLU A 29 0.89 -0.82 8.92
CA GLU A 29 0.64 -1.87 9.91
C GLU A 29 -0.53 -1.54 10.87
N PRO A 30 -0.72 -0.29 11.34
CA PRO A 30 -1.89 0.07 12.14
C PRO A 30 -3.23 -0.24 11.45
N ASN A 31 -3.31 -0.10 10.12
CA ASN A 31 -4.51 -0.43 9.37
C ASN A 31 -4.72 -1.95 9.27
N TYR A 32 -3.65 -2.73 9.12
CA TYR A 32 -3.72 -4.19 9.11
C TYR A 32 -4.17 -4.75 10.47
N TYR A 33 -3.62 -4.19 11.55
CA TYR A 33 -4.04 -4.51 12.91
C TYR A 33 -5.53 -4.23 13.12
N GLU A 34 -5.96 -3.00 12.85
CA GLU A 34 -7.33 -2.58 13.11
C GLU A 34 -8.34 -3.35 12.24
N ALA A 35 -8.00 -3.65 10.98
CA ALA A 35 -8.82 -4.51 10.12
C ALA A 35 -8.96 -5.93 10.71
N GLY A 36 -7.86 -6.51 11.21
CA GLY A 36 -7.88 -7.82 11.87
C GLY A 36 -8.68 -7.81 13.18
N ARG A 37 -8.52 -6.76 13.99
CA ARG A 37 -9.23 -6.57 15.26
C ARG A 37 -10.74 -6.46 15.06
N ARG A 38 -11.19 -5.67 14.07
CA ARG A 38 -12.61 -5.55 13.71
C ARG A 38 -13.19 -6.88 13.23
N LEU A 39 -12.50 -7.54 12.29
CA LEU A 39 -12.90 -8.86 11.79
C LEU A 39 -13.09 -9.86 12.93
N LEU A 40 -12.09 -9.98 13.81
CA LEU A 40 -12.11 -10.94 14.90
C LEU A 40 -13.20 -10.61 15.92
N ALA A 41 -13.44 -9.33 16.23
CA ALA A 41 -14.54 -8.90 17.09
C ALA A 41 -15.91 -9.32 16.52
N ASP A 42 -16.13 -9.16 15.21
CA ASP A 42 -17.38 -9.58 14.54
C ASP A 42 -17.61 -11.09 14.59
N HIS A 43 -16.53 -11.87 14.73
CA HIS A 43 -16.57 -13.33 14.93
C HIS A 43 -16.50 -13.76 16.40
N GLY A 44 -16.71 -12.84 17.36
CA GLY A 44 -16.79 -13.16 18.79
C GLY A 44 -15.44 -13.19 19.51
N VAL A 45 -14.38 -12.63 18.92
CA VAL A 45 -13.02 -12.57 19.47
C VAL A 45 -12.59 -11.10 19.66
N PRO A 46 -13.18 -10.37 20.62
CA PRO A 46 -12.87 -8.95 20.83
C PRO A 46 -11.49 -8.69 21.45
N GLY A 47 -10.82 -9.74 21.96
CA GLY A 47 -9.55 -9.66 22.69
C GLY A 47 -8.29 -9.68 21.82
N PHE A 48 -8.40 -9.56 20.50
CA PHE A 48 -7.23 -9.51 19.63
C PHE A 48 -6.41 -8.24 19.88
N SER A 49 -5.14 -8.40 20.28
CA SER A 49 -4.26 -7.33 20.73
C SER A 49 -3.17 -7.02 19.72
N TRP A 50 -2.53 -5.86 19.87
CA TRP A 50 -1.35 -5.50 19.07
C TRP A 50 -0.23 -6.53 19.22
N GLU A 51 -0.01 -7.04 20.43
CA GLU A 51 0.99 -8.10 20.69
C GLU A 51 0.67 -9.37 19.89
N HIS A 52 -0.58 -9.82 19.87
CA HIS A 52 -0.98 -10.93 19.01
C HIS A 52 -0.70 -10.65 17.53
N HIS A 53 -0.97 -9.43 17.07
CA HIS A 53 -0.75 -9.01 15.71
C HIS A 53 0.73 -8.99 15.30
N THR A 54 1.64 -8.56 16.17
CA THR A 54 3.08 -8.50 15.87
C THR A 54 3.69 -9.85 15.48
N ARG A 55 3.11 -10.97 15.93
CA ARG A 55 3.49 -12.33 15.50
C ARG A 55 3.32 -12.57 14.00
N PHE A 56 2.53 -11.75 13.32
CA PHE A 56 2.13 -11.91 11.92
C PHE A 56 2.69 -10.83 10.99
N ILE A 57 3.48 -9.89 11.50
CA ILE A 57 4.14 -8.88 10.66
C ILE A 57 5.06 -9.61 9.67
N GLY A 58 4.93 -9.29 8.38
CA GLY A 58 5.66 -9.93 7.30
C GLY A 58 5.10 -11.30 6.85
N ILE A 59 4.04 -11.80 7.50
CA ILE A 59 3.35 -13.03 7.09
C ILE A 59 2.20 -12.67 6.14
N GLY A 60 1.99 -13.49 5.11
CA GLY A 60 0.91 -13.29 4.15
C GLY A 60 -0.48 -13.32 4.80
N THR A 61 -1.37 -12.40 4.42
CA THR A 61 -2.70 -12.26 5.06
C THR A 61 -3.52 -13.56 5.07
N ARG A 62 -3.43 -14.37 4.00
CA ARG A 62 -4.09 -15.70 3.96
C ARG A 62 -3.57 -16.61 5.07
N GLU A 63 -2.26 -16.77 5.17
CA GLU A 63 -1.62 -17.62 6.18
C GLU A 63 -1.93 -17.14 7.61
N THR A 64 -1.91 -15.82 7.83
CA THR A 64 -2.37 -15.21 9.08
C THR A 64 -3.80 -15.62 9.40
N LEU A 65 -4.73 -15.48 8.45
CA LEU A 65 -6.14 -15.81 8.65
C LEU A 65 -6.38 -17.31 8.85
N GLU A 66 -5.63 -18.17 8.16
CA GLU A 66 -5.69 -19.61 8.38
C GLU A 66 -5.24 -19.97 9.81
N THR A 67 -4.21 -19.30 10.31
CA THR A 67 -3.71 -19.48 11.68
C THR A 67 -4.72 -18.98 12.71
N LEU A 68 -5.22 -17.75 12.55
CA LEU A 68 -6.23 -17.17 13.45
C LEU A 68 -7.53 -17.98 13.43
N ARG A 69 -7.93 -18.49 12.27
CA ARG A 69 -9.09 -19.39 12.13
C ARG A 69 -8.93 -20.65 12.98
N ARG A 70 -7.76 -21.28 12.96
CA ARG A 70 -7.46 -22.46 13.80
C ARG A 70 -7.37 -22.10 15.28
N GLU A 71 -6.69 -21.00 15.62
CA GLU A 71 -6.42 -20.56 17.00
C GLU A 71 -7.70 -20.17 17.74
N PHE A 72 -8.63 -19.48 17.06
CA PHE A 72 -9.86 -18.98 17.66
C PHE A 72 -11.12 -19.77 17.26
N GLY A 73 -10.98 -20.85 16.50
CA GLY A 73 -12.11 -21.70 16.09
C GLY A 73 -13.13 -20.99 15.20
N LEU A 74 -12.68 -20.16 14.26
CA LEU A 74 -13.57 -19.41 13.37
C LEU A 74 -14.27 -20.35 12.38
N ASN A 75 -15.60 -20.33 12.35
CA ASN A 75 -16.39 -21.21 11.49
C ASN A 75 -16.38 -20.79 10.00
N ALA A 76 -16.21 -19.50 9.73
CA ALA A 76 -16.23 -18.96 8.37
C ALA A 76 -15.08 -19.53 7.51
N PRO A 77 -15.29 -19.74 6.20
CA PRO A 77 -14.24 -20.13 5.27
C PRO A 77 -13.20 -19.01 5.11
N VAL A 78 -11.95 -19.37 4.84
CA VAL A 78 -10.85 -18.39 4.78
C VAL A 78 -11.07 -17.33 3.70
N GLU A 79 -11.73 -17.68 2.59
CA GLU A 79 -12.05 -16.72 1.51
C GLU A 79 -13.00 -15.62 1.97
N GLU A 80 -13.97 -15.96 2.83
CA GLU A 80 -14.89 -14.98 3.39
C GLU A 80 -14.18 -14.06 4.38
N LEU A 81 -13.33 -14.63 5.24
CA LEU A 81 -12.48 -13.87 6.16
C LEU A 81 -11.54 -12.92 5.40
N LEU A 82 -10.94 -13.40 4.31
CA LEU A 82 -10.07 -12.62 3.43
C LEU A 82 -10.83 -11.46 2.81
N ALA A 83 -12.00 -11.72 2.22
CA ALA A 83 -12.82 -10.69 1.60
C ALA A 83 -13.30 -9.64 2.61
N SER A 84 -13.70 -10.07 3.81
CA SER A 84 -14.12 -9.18 4.90
C SER A 84 -12.96 -8.31 5.41
N LYS A 85 -11.82 -8.93 5.73
CA LYS A 85 -10.61 -8.21 6.16
C LYS A 85 -10.14 -7.20 5.11
N ASN A 86 -10.11 -7.60 3.83
CA ASN A 86 -9.69 -6.73 2.74
C ASN A 86 -10.60 -5.49 2.62
N ARG A 87 -11.90 -5.66 2.79
CA ARG A 87 -12.85 -4.54 2.80
C ARG A 87 -12.57 -3.56 3.93
N ALA A 88 -12.39 -4.07 5.15
CA ALA A 88 -12.06 -3.25 6.32
C ALA A 88 -10.71 -2.53 6.16
N TYR A 89 -9.69 -3.23 5.64
CA TYR A 89 -8.40 -2.64 5.33
C TYR A 89 -8.51 -1.50 4.31
N LEU A 90 -9.23 -1.71 3.20
CA LEU A 90 -9.39 -0.68 2.16
C LEU A 90 -10.15 0.56 2.66
N GLU A 91 -11.11 0.38 3.57
CA GLU A 91 -11.79 1.50 4.25
C GLU A 91 -10.79 2.31 5.10
N LEU A 92 -10.04 1.63 5.97
CA LEU A 92 -9.05 2.23 6.86
C LEU A 92 -7.92 2.91 6.08
N ALA A 93 -7.37 2.24 5.07
CA ALA A 93 -6.33 2.75 4.22
C ALA A 93 -6.75 4.04 3.50
N ARG A 94 -7.99 4.10 2.97
CA ARG A 94 -8.52 5.32 2.33
C ARG A 94 -8.66 6.47 3.32
N ALA A 95 -9.03 6.18 4.57
CA ALA A 95 -9.25 7.20 5.59
C ALA A 95 -7.94 7.66 6.26
N HIS A 96 -6.96 6.78 6.40
CA HIS A 96 -5.82 6.96 7.30
C HIS A 96 -4.44 6.88 6.62
N THR A 97 -4.38 6.69 5.31
CA THR A 97 -3.11 6.65 4.55
C THR A 97 -3.04 7.74 3.48
N PRO A 98 -2.75 9.01 3.84
CA PRO A 98 -2.69 10.13 2.88
C PRO A 98 -1.67 9.93 1.75
N ALA A 99 -0.64 9.11 1.97
CA ALA A 99 0.39 8.82 0.96
C ALA A 99 -0.22 8.18 -0.31
N PHE A 100 -1.26 7.35 -0.18
CA PHE A 100 -1.92 6.71 -1.31
C PHE A 100 -2.62 7.71 -2.25
N ALA A 101 -3.08 8.85 -1.72
CA ALA A 101 -3.72 9.89 -2.52
C ALA A 101 -2.75 10.62 -3.47
N ARG A 102 -1.43 10.46 -3.28
CA ARG A 102 -0.39 11.10 -4.11
C ARG A 102 0.26 10.14 -5.12
N ALA A 103 -0.27 8.93 -5.28
CA ALA A 103 0.25 7.98 -6.24
C ALA A 103 0.16 8.52 -7.67
N GLY A 104 1.31 8.62 -8.35
CA GLY A 104 1.41 9.16 -9.72
C GLY A 104 1.09 8.17 -10.83
N LEU A 105 0.84 6.90 -10.51
CA LEU A 105 0.43 5.87 -11.47
C LEU A 105 -0.74 5.10 -10.88
N LEU A 106 -1.88 5.14 -11.57
CA LEU A 106 -3.09 4.42 -11.19
C LEU A 106 -3.57 3.58 -12.37
N PHE A 107 -3.76 2.29 -12.13
CA PHE A 107 -4.33 1.36 -13.11
C PHE A 107 -5.84 1.29 -12.92
N LYS A 108 -6.62 1.63 -13.95
CA LYS A 108 -8.09 1.70 -13.85
C LYS A 108 -8.72 0.32 -13.62
N GLY A 109 -8.15 -0.73 -14.18
CA GLY A 109 -8.52 -2.13 -13.92
C GLY A 109 -7.89 -2.74 -12.67
N GLY A 110 -7.21 -1.94 -11.84
CA GLY A 110 -6.63 -2.37 -10.57
C GLY A 110 -5.43 -3.30 -10.75
N GLN A 111 -5.25 -4.23 -9.80
CA GLN A 111 -4.08 -5.11 -9.76
C GLN A 111 -3.91 -5.98 -11.01
N GLY A 112 -5.00 -6.36 -11.70
CA GLY A 112 -4.90 -7.19 -12.91
C GLY A 112 -4.22 -6.49 -14.09
N GLU A 113 -4.22 -5.15 -14.11
CA GLU A 113 -3.51 -4.35 -15.11
C GLU A 113 -2.07 -4.00 -14.68
N PHE A 114 -1.73 -4.22 -13.39
CA PHE A 114 -0.40 -3.97 -12.88
C PHE A 114 0.55 -5.10 -13.30
N THR A 115 1.42 -4.78 -14.26
CA THR A 115 2.53 -5.66 -14.68
C THR A 115 3.86 -4.95 -14.51
N ALA A 116 4.93 -5.72 -14.31
CA ALA A 116 6.28 -5.17 -14.25
C ALA A 116 6.64 -4.37 -15.52
N GLN A 117 6.20 -4.85 -16.69
CA GLN A 117 6.41 -4.15 -17.96
C GLN A 117 5.65 -2.81 -18.01
N ALA A 118 4.38 -2.78 -17.62
CA ALA A 118 3.60 -1.55 -17.62
C ALA A 118 4.16 -0.49 -16.67
N ALA A 119 4.62 -0.92 -15.48
CA ALA A 119 5.30 -0.05 -14.53
C ALA A 119 6.64 0.48 -15.08
N TYR A 120 7.46 -0.41 -15.67
CA TYR A 120 8.76 -0.06 -16.26
C TYR A 120 8.61 0.94 -17.41
N ASP A 121 7.66 0.71 -18.31
CA ASP A 121 7.40 1.60 -19.44
C ASP A 121 6.93 2.99 -18.98
N TRP A 122 6.13 3.07 -17.91
CA TRP A 122 5.72 4.34 -17.32
C TRP A 122 6.91 5.11 -16.70
N LEU A 123 7.77 4.41 -15.95
CA LEU A 123 8.99 5.00 -15.38
C LEU A 123 9.90 5.56 -16.48
N ARG A 124 10.09 4.81 -17.58
CA ARG A 124 10.92 5.26 -18.73
C ARG A 124 10.38 6.51 -19.42
N ARG A 125 9.08 6.78 -19.35
CA ARG A 125 8.45 7.96 -19.97
C ARG A 125 8.51 9.23 -19.10
N GLY A 126 9.12 9.18 -17.92
CA GLY A 126 9.31 10.35 -17.05
C GLY A 126 8.33 10.44 -15.87
N GLY A 127 7.58 9.38 -15.56
CA GLY A 127 7.02 9.14 -14.23
C GLY A 127 6.13 10.23 -13.62
N THR A 128 5.44 11.03 -14.43
CA THR A 128 4.52 12.06 -13.92
C THR A 128 3.13 11.85 -14.49
N ALA A 129 2.18 11.47 -13.63
CA ALA A 129 0.78 11.79 -13.92
C ALA A 129 0.62 13.29 -13.73
N ALA A 130 0.12 13.98 -14.75
CA ALA A 130 -0.35 15.35 -14.58
C ALA A 130 -1.38 15.34 -13.43
N VAL A 131 -1.07 16.05 -12.35
CA VAL A 131 -2.04 16.33 -11.29
C VAL A 131 -3.07 17.25 -11.91
N GLU A 132 -4.20 16.71 -12.33
CA GLU A 132 -5.30 17.52 -12.82
C GLU A 132 -5.92 18.23 -11.61
N GLU A 133 -5.58 19.51 -11.42
CA GLU A 133 -6.19 20.36 -10.41
C GLU A 133 -7.70 20.39 -10.64
N ARG A 134 -8.47 19.78 -9.73
CA ARG A 134 -9.92 19.93 -9.76
C ARG A 134 -10.26 21.39 -9.48
N PRO A 135 -11.03 22.07 -10.36
CA PRO A 135 -11.44 23.43 -10.10
C PRO A 135 -12.24 23.48 -8.80
N GLY A 136 -11.80 24.34 -7.88
CA GLY A 136 -12.39 24.51 -6.57
C GLY A 136 -13.90 24.73 -6.68
N ARG A 137 -14.66 23.98 -5.89
CA ARG A 137 -16.09 24.21 -5.71
C ARG A 137 -16.25 25.57 -5.06
N GLY A 138 -16.39 26.61 -5.89
CA GLY A 138 -16.66 27.98 -5.46
C GLY A 138 -17.91 27.98 -4.59
N GLY A 139 -17.72 28.31 -3.31
CA GLY A 139 -18.81 28.60 -2.40
C GLY A 139 -19.57 29.81 -2.93
N ARG A 140 -20.87 29.62 -3.19
CA ARG A 140 -21.79 30.75 -3.20
C ARG A 140 -22.10 31.08 -1.74
N ALA A 141 -21.54 32.21 -1.30
CA ALA A 141 -22.00 32.95 -0.14
C ALA A 141 -22.79 34.18 -0.61
N GLY A 142 -23.88 34.50 0.09
CA GLY A 142 -24.66 35.73 0.01
C GLY A 142 -25.80 35.70 -1.02
N ASN A 143 -26.99 36.22 -0.74
CA ASN A 143 -27.60 36.87 0.42
C ASN A 143 -29.11 36.66 0.29
#